data_AF-A0A516X8Z4-F1
#
_entry.id   AF-A0A516X8Z4-F1
#
_cell.length_a   1.000
_cell.length_b   1.000
_cell.length_c   1.000
_cell.angle_alpha   90.00
_cell.angle_beta   90.00
_cell.angle_gamma   90.00
#
_symmetry.space_group_name_H-M   'P 1'
#
loop_
_entity.id
_entity.type
_entity.pdbx_description
1 polymer ?
#
loop_
_entity_poly.entity_id
_entity_poly.type
_entity_poly.pdbx_seq_one_letter_code
_entity_poly.pdbx_strand_id
1 'polypeptide(L)'
;MASKAEQAAALADAFAALVGEGRPVTVRSLREKARVGTDAAREWLVRNRPAAEVPEVPADALVPVLGPLWSAAVTAARDELAETTAAERAALVGAEADALAEAATQRSRAEQAEAEVARLAAELDAAQTAVQEAGRRAVAAEKAAATAAEAEHAARERAHTAELNAADARATARTLRTILDSTRSDQDGN
;
A
#
# COMPACT_ATOMS: atom_id res chain seq x y z
N MET A 1 -35.00 -49.14 45.87
CA MET A 1 -33.97 -48.51 46.72
C MET A 1 -33.60 -49.52 47.79
N ALA A 2 -32.39 -50.08 47.76
CA ALA A 2 -31.94 -51.03 48.78
C ALA A 2 -31.93 -50.37 50.15
N SER A 3 -32.34 -51.08 51.20
CA SER A 3 -32.38 -50.53 52.56
C SER A 3 -30.97 -50.17 53.06
N LYS A 4 -30.84 -49.26 54.03
CA LYS A 4 -29.53 -48.83 54.57
C LYS A 4 -28.71 -50.02 55.11
N ALA A 5 -29.39 -51.06 55.60
CA ALA A 5 -28.76 -52.29 56.07
C ALA A 5 -28.21 -53.15 54.90
N GLU A 6 -28.95 -53.26 53.80
CA GLU A 6 -28.50 -53.96 52.58
C GLU A 6 -27.29 -53.28 51.94
N GLN A 7 -27.26 -51.94 51.94
CA GLN A 7 -26.12 -51.18 51.41
C GLN A 7 -24.86 -51.35 52.28
N ALA A 8 -25.02 -51.42 53.61
CA ALA A 8 -23.91 -51.65 54.53
C ALA A 8 -23.31 -53.05 54.39
N ALA A 9 -24.16 -54.08 54.19
CA ALA A 9 -23.73 -55.45 53.93
C ALA A 9 -22.97 -55.56 52.60
N ALA A 10 -23.53 -54.98 51.52
CA ALA A 10 -22.87 -54.97 50.21
C ALA A 10 -21.50 -54.26 50.22
N LEU A 11 -21.36 -53.19 51.00
CA LEU A 11 -20.08 -52.51 51.21
C LEU A 11 -19.07 -53.37 51.98
N ALA A 12 -19.51 -54.07 53.03
CA ALA A 12 -18.64 -54.96 53.80
C ALA A 12 -18.17 -56.17 52.98
N ASP A 13 -19.06 -56.80 52.21
CA ASP A 13 -18.73 -57.94 51.34
C ASP A 13 -17.78 -57.52 50.21
N ALA A 14 -18.05 -56.36 49.58
CA ALA A 14 -17.18 -55.82 48.55
C ALA A 14 -15.79 -55.46 49.10
N PHE A 15 -15.71 -54.95 50.33
CA PHE A 15 -14.44 -54.69 51.00
C PHE A 15 -13.67 -55.99 51.27
N ALA A 16 -14.32 -57.00 51.84
CA ALA A 16 -13.71 -58.31 52.09
C ALA A 16 -13.21 -58.97 50.80
N ALA A 17 -13.99 -58.88 49.71
CA ALA A 17 -13.57 -59.37 48.40
C ALA A 17 -12.34 -58.62 47.86
N LEU A 18 -12.29 -57.30 47.97
CA LEU A 18 -11.14 -56.51 47.52
C LEU A 18 -9.87 -56.80 48.33
N VAL A 19 -10.01 -56.99 49.66
CA VAL A 19 -8.91 -57.38 50.54
C VAL A 19 -8.43 -58.80 50.23
N GLY A 20 -9.34 -59.76 50.03
CA GLY A 20 -9.01 -61.14 49.64
C GLY A 20 -8.36 -61.23 48.26
N GLU A 21 -8.70 -60.33 47.34
CA GLU A 21 -8.06 -60.18 46.02
C GLU A 21 -6.68 -59.48 46.10
N GLY A 22 -6.26 -58.98 47.27
CA GLY A 22 -5.01 -58.23 47.44
C GLY A 22 -4.98 -56.88 46.71
N ARG A 23 -6.14 -56.34 46.31
CA ARG A 23 -6.24 -55.10 45.54
C ARG A 23 -6.31 -53.88 46.46
N PRO A 24 -5.74 -52.72 46.06
CA PRO A 24 -5.80 -51.52 46.87
C PRO A 24 -7.25 -51.06 47.05
N VAL A 25 -7.70 -51.00 48.30
CA VAL A 25 -9.05 -50.53 48.62
C VAL A 25 -9.10 -48.99 48.58
N THR A 26 -9.66 -48.46 47.52
CA THR A 26 -9.94 -47.03 47.31
C THR A 26 -11.44 -46.78 47.31
N VAL A 27 -11.85 -45.51 47.51
CA VAL A 27 -13.26 -45.11 47.41
C VAL A 27 -13.87 -45.54 46.07
N ARG A 28 -13.08 -45.43 44.99
CA ARG A 28 -13.51 -45.83 43.64
C ARG A 28 -13.71 -47.34 43.52
N SER A 29 -12.73 -48.14 43.95
CA SER A 29 -12.81 -49.60 43.81
C SER A 29 -13.94 -50.20 44.66
N LEU A 30 -14.17 -49.66 45.85
CA LEU A 30 -15.27 -50.10 46.72
C LEU A 30 -16.64 -49.71 46.14
N ARG A 31 -16.77 -48.49 45.62
CA ARG A 31 -17.98 -48.02 44.94
C ARG A 31 -18.36 -48.92 43.77
N GLU A 32 -17.39 -49.22 42.91
CA GLU A 32 -17.60 -50.02 41.70
C GLU A 32 -17.98 -51.47 42.04
N LYS A 33 -17.36 -52.06 43.07
CA LYS A 33 -17.63 -53.44 43.48
C LYS A 33 -18.95 -53.58 44.25
N ALA A 34 -19.29 -52.62 45.13
CA ALA A 34 -20.54 -52.62 45.90
C ALA A 34 -21.74 -52.00 45.17
N ARG A 35 -21.52 -51.34 44.01
CA ARG A 35 -22.53 -50.60 43.22
C ARG A 35 -23.31 -49.56 44.04
N VAL A 36 -22.62 -48.84 44.93
CA VAL A 36 -23.20 -47.76 45.76
C VAL A 36 -22.75 -46.37 45.30
N GLY A 37 -23.28 -45.31 45.92
CA GLY A 37 -22.82 -43.94 45.70
C GLY A 37 -21.43 -43.65 46.29
N THR A 38 -20.72 -42.66 45.74
CA THR A 38 -19.36 -42.26 46.19
C THR A 38 -19.32 -41.84 47.66
N ASP A 39 -20.34 -41.11 48.13
CA ASP A 39 -20.38 -40.61 49.51
C ASP A 39 -20.58 -41.75 50.52
N ALA A 40 -21.44 -42.71 50.20
CA ALA A 40 -21.64 -43.91 51.03
C ALA A 40 -20.37 -44.76 51.11
N ALA A 41 -19.67 -44.96 49.98
CA ALA A 41 -18.40 -45.69 49.96
C ALA A 41 -17.29 -44.94 50.73
N ARG A 42 -17.25 -43.60 50.62
CA ARG A 42 -16.29 -42.76 51.35
C ARG A 42 -16.54 -42.79 52.84
N GLU A 43 -17.78 -42.58 53.28
CA GLU A 43 -18.15 -42.58 54.69
C GLU A 43 -17.89 -43.95 55.33
N TRP A 44 -18.23 -45.02 54.62
CA TRP A 44 -17.97 -46.38 55.09
C TRP A 44 -16.47 -46.68 55.21
N LEU A 45 -15.64 -46.25 54.25
CA LEU A 45 -14.18 -46.41 54.34
C LEU A 45 -13.57 -45.59 55.47
N VAL A 46 -14.01 -44.36 55.70
CA VAL A 46 -13.50 -43.54 56.82
C VAL A 46 -13.80 -44.23 58.16
N ARG A 47 -14.97 -44.88 58.28
CA ARG A 47 -15.40 -45.55 59.53
C ARG A 47 -14.79 -46.94 59.73
N ASN A 48 -14.53 -47.69 58.66
CA ASN A 48 -14.18 -49.12 58.74
C ASN A 48 -12.79 -49.47 58.21
N ARG A 49 -12.06 -48.52 57.59
CA ARG A 49 -10.70 -48.79 57.12
C ARG A 49 -9.78 -48.94 58.33
N PRO A 50 -8.99 -50.02 58.42
CA PRO A 50 -7.94 -50.12 59.43
C PRO A 50 -6.97 -48.95 59.25
N ALA A 51 -6.55 -48.32 60.35
CA ALA A 51 -5.57 -47.23 60.31
C ALA A 51 -4.35 -47.70 59.52
N ALA A 52 -4.18 -47.17 58.31
CA ALA A 52 -2.98 -47.42 57.55
C ALA A 52 -1.88 -46.62 58.24
N GLU A 53 -0.93 -47.29 58.88
CA GLU A 53 0.34 -46.67 59.30
C GLU A 53 1.14 -46.31 58.04
N VAL A 54 0.69 -45.26 57.37
CA VAL A 54 1.46 -44.61 56.32
C VAL A 54 2.40 -43.67 57.07
N PRO A 55 3.73 -43.84 56.94
CA PRO A 55 4.68 -42.90 57.53
C PRO A 55 4.36 -41.50 57.00
N GLU A 56 4.25 -40.52 57.88
CA GLU A 56 4.12 -39.12 57.46
C GLU A 56 5.31 -38.77 56.57
N VAL A 57 5.03 -38.13 55.44
CA VAL A 57 6.08 -37.65 54.54
C VAL A 57 6.95 -36.68 55.35
N PRO A 58 8.28 -36.88 55.46
CA PRO A 58 9.13 -36.07 56.30
C PRO A 58 9.39 -34.72 55.63
N ALA A 59 8.39 -33.83 55.68
CA ALA A 59 8.41 -32.53 55.02
C ALA A 59 9.64 -31.72 55.44
N ASP A 60 9.99 -31.74 56.73
CA ASP A 60 11.13 -31.01 57.28
C ASP A 60 12.48 -31.51 56.75
N ALA A 61 12.58 -32.78 56.36
CA ALA A 61 13.79 -33.33 55.74
C ALA A 61 13.91 -32.98 54.25
N LEU A 62 12.77 -32.75 53.58
CA LEU A 62 12.72 -32.42 52.15
C LEU A 62 12.83 -30.92 51.88
N VAL A 63 12.41 -30.06 52.80
CA VAL A 63 12.47 -28.59 52.67
C VAL A 63 13.88 -28.08 52.34
N PRO A 64 14.97 -28.53 53.02
CA PRO A 64 16.33 -28.09 52.70
C PRO A 64 16.82 -28.48 51.29
N VAL A 65 16.24 -29.52 50.68
CA VAL A 65 16.57 -29.97 49.32
C VAL A 65 15.70 -29.28 48.27
N LEU A 66 14.41 -29.12 48.56
CA LEU A 66 13.44 -28.52 47.63
C LEU A 66 13.58 -27.00 47.55
N GLY A 67 13.94 -26.32 48.63
CA GLY A 67 14.12 -24.87 48.66
C GLY A 67 15.13 -24.37 47.61
N PRO A 68 16.38 -24.90 47.59
CA PRO A 68 17.37 -24.55 46.58
C PRO A 68 16.94 -24.89 45.16
N LEU A 69 16.31 -26.06 44.94
CA LEU A 69 15.82 -26.47 43.62
C LEU A 69 14.71 -25.56 43.11
N TRP A 70 13.77 -25.18 43.98
CA TRP A 70 12.71 -24.24 43.65
C TRP A 70 13.27 -22.86 43.33
N SER A 71 14.22 -22.36 44.14
CA SER A 71 14.89 -21.09 43.87
C SER A 71 15.63 -21.11 42.54
N ALA A 72 16.37 -22.19 42.24
CA ALA A 72 17.08 -22.34 40.97
C ALA A 72 16.11 -22.39 39.79
N ALA A 73 15.00 -23.12 39.90
CA ALA A 73 13.96 -23.19 38.88
C ALA A 73 13.30 -21.83 38.63
N VAL A 74 13.00 -21.07 39.69
CA VAL A 74 12.42 -19.72 39.57
C VAL A 74 13.42 -18.74 38.95
N THR A 75 14.69 -18.81 39.31
CA THR A 75 15.74 -17.98 38.68
C THR A 75 15.88 -18.32 37.20
N ALA A 76 16.00 -19.61 36.85
CA ALA A 76 16.09 -20.04 35.45
C ALA A 76 14.87 -19.59 34.62
N ALA A 77 13.65 -19.71 35.16
CA ALA A 77 12.44 -19.25 34.48
C ALA A 77 12.41 -17.71 34.29
N ARG A 78 12.97 -16.94 35.24
CA ARG A 78 13.10 -15.48 35.11
C ARG A 78 14.14 -15.11 34.07
N ASP A 79 15.26 -15.82 34.03
CA ASP A 79 16.32 -15.58 33.06
C ASP A 79 15.84 -15.89 31.64
N GLU A 80 15.13 -17.01 31.44
CA GLU A 80 14.52 -17.36 30.15
C GLU A 80 13.49 -16.31 29.68
N LEU A 81 12.66 -15.81 30.60
CA LEU A 81 11.72 -14.73 30.30
C LEU A 81 12.45 -13.42 29.96
N ALA A 82 13.50 -13.08 30.70
CA ALA A 82 14.29 -11.88 30.46
C ALA A 82 14.98 -11.95 29.07
N GLU A 83 15.52 -13.10 28.70
CA GLU A 83 16.16 -13.32 27.39
C GLU A 83 15.13 -13.24 26.26
N THR A 84 13.97 -13.89 26.41
CA THR A 84 12.89 -13.86 25.42
C THR A 84 12.38 -12.43 25.22
N THR A 85 12.09 -11.71 26.30
CA THR A 85 11.59 -10.33 26.22
C THR A 85 12.65 -9.35 25.68
N ALA A 86 13.94 -9.58 25.96
CA ALA A 86 15.02 -8.80 25.37
C ALA A 86 15.12 -9.04 23.86
N ALA A 87 15.02 -10.29 23.41
CA ALA A 87 15.02 -10.66 22.00
C ALA A 87 13.81 -10.07 21.24
N GLU A 88 12.61 -10.15 21.83
CA GLU A 88 11.40 -9.53 21.27
C GLU A 88 11.53 -8.01 21.13
N ARG A 89 12.04 -7.34 22.17
CA ARG A 89 12.28 -5.88 22.12
C ARG A 89 13.31 -5.52 21.05
N ALA A 90 14.40 -6.27 20.94
CA ALA A 90 15.41 -6.03 19.91
C ALA A 90 14.82 -6.22 18.50
N ALA A 91 13.99 -7.24 18.30
CA ALA A 91 13.30 -7.47 17.03
C ALA A 91 12.31 -6.34 16.69
N LEU A 92 11.55 -5.86 17.67
CA LEU A 92 10.61 -4.74 17.48
C LEU A 92 11.35 -3.43 17.15
N VAL A 93 12.45 -3.12 17.85
CA VAL A 93 13.28 -1.94 17.56
C VAL A 93 13.91 -2.04 16.17
N GLY A 94 14.37 -3.22 15.77
CA GLY A 94 14.87 -3.46 14.41
C GLY A 94 13.79 -3.21 13.35
N ALA A 95 12.60 -3.79 13.55
CA ALA A 95 11.47 -3.59 12.64
C ALA A 95 11.01 -2.12 12.56
N GLU A 96 11.03 -1.39 13.68
CA GLU A 96 10.73 0.04 13.70
C GLU A 96 11.79 0.86 12.95
N ALA A 97 13.07 0.55 13.14
CA ALA A 97 14.15 1.20 12.41
C ALA A 97 14.05 0.96 10.90
N ASP A 98 13.76 -0.27 10.48
CA ASP A 98 13.56 -0.63 9.08
C ASP A 98 12.33 0.08 8.49
N ALA A 99 11.23 0.13 9.23
CA ALA A 99 10.02 0.85 8.82
C ALA A 99 10.27 2.36 8.66
N LEU A 100 11.05 2.97 9.56
CA LEU A 100 11.43 4.38 9.47
C LEU A 100 12.36 4.64 8.27
N ALA A 101 13.31 3.74 8.00
CA ALA A 101 14.19 3.84 6.84
C ALA A 101 13.43 3.73 5.51
N GLU A 102 12.47 2.80 5.43
CA GLU A 102 11.59 2.66 4.27
C GLU A 102 10.71 3.90 4.11
N ALA A 103 10.11 4.40 5.19
CA ALA A 103 9.29 5.62 5.16
C ALA A 103 10.09 6.84 4.67
N ALA A 104 11.34 7.00 5.13
CA ALA A 104 12.23 8.07 4.66
C ALA A 104 12.54 7.93 3.15
N THR A 105 12.76 6.70 2.68
CA THR A 105 12.97 6.43 1.25
C THR A 105 11.73 6.77 0.41
N GLN A 106 10.55 6.37 0.86
CA GLN A 106 9.29 6.66 0.17
C GLN A 106 9.00 8.16 0.14
N ARG A 107 9.28 8.87 1.25
CA ARG A 107 9.18 10.33 1.30
C ARG A 107 10.10 11.00 0.29
N SER A 108 11.36 10.59 0.21
CA SER A 108 12.31 11.15 -0.77
C SER A 108 11.86 10.91 -2.21
N ARG A 109 11.31 9.72 -2.51
CA ARG A 109 10.73 9.42 -3.83
C ARG A 109 9.52 10.31 -4.13
N ALA A 110 8.65 10.54 -3.15
CA ALA A 110 7.50 11.42 -3.31
C ALA A 110 7.94 12.87 -3.58
N GLU A 111 8.91 13.39 -2.81
CA GLU A 111 9.46 14.74 -3.01
C GLU A 111 10.10 14.88 -4.41
N GLN A 112 10.80 13.87 -4.90
CA GLN A 112 11.34 13.86 -6.27
C GLN A 112 10.24 13.83 -7.33
N ALA A 113 9.20 13.02 -7.14
CA ALA A 113 8.07 12.95 -8.06
C ALA A 113 7.29 14.27 -8.11
N GLU A 114 7.09 14.93 -6.97
CA GLU A 114 6.44 16.24 -6.89
C GLU A 114 7.26 17.33 -7.61
N ALA A 115 8.59 17.34 -7.41
CA ALA A 115 9.48 18.24 -8.13
C ALA A 115 9.44 18.03 -9.66
N GLU A 116 9.39 16.76 -10.08
CA GLU A 116 9.27 16.41 -11.50
C GLU A 116 7.93 16.84 -12.10
N VAL A 117 6.83 16.65 -11.37
CA VAL A 117 5.50 17.12 -11.79
C VAL A 117 5.48 18.64 -11.92
N ALA A 118 6.07 19.38 -10.98
CA ALA A 118 6.15 20.83 -11.04
C ALA A 118 6.98 21.31 -12.25
N ARG A 119 8.10 20.63 -12.53
CA ARG A 119 8.93 20.89 -13.71
C ARG A 119 8.15 20.65 -15.01
N LEU A 120 7.51 19.49 -15.15
CA LEU A 120 6.73 19.15 -16.35
C LEU A 120 5.54 20.09 -16.55
N ALA A 121 4.90 20.55 -15.46
CA ALA A 121 3.83 21.54 -15.55
C ALA A 121 4.34 22.89 -16.10
N ALA A 122 5.51 23.35 -15.64
CA ALA A 122 6.14 24.56 -16.15
C ALA A 122 6.58 24.41 -17.62
N GLU A 123 7.13 23.26 -17.99
CA GLU A 123 7.49 22.95 -19.39
C GLU A 123 6.26 22.93 -20.30
N LEU A 124 5.14 22.38 -19.83
CA LEU A 124 3.88 22.36 -20.58
C LEU A 124 3.32 23.77 -20.80
N ASP A 125 3.32 24.62 -19.77
CA ASP A 125 2.85 26.01 -19.88
C ASP A 125 3.73 26.83 -20.84
N ALA A 126 5.06 26.65 -20.76
CA ALA A 126 6.00 27.27 -21.69
C ALA A 126 5.77 26.81 -23.14
N ALA A 127 5.57 25.50 -23.35
CA ALA A 127 5.29 24.95 -24.67
C ALA A 127 3.95 25.46 -25.24
N GLN A 128 2.91 25.54 -24.41
CA GLN A 128 1.62 26.10 -24.80
C GLN A 128 1.76 27.57 -25.22
N THR A 129 2.50 28.36 -24.45
CA THR A 129 2.78 29.77 -24.77
C THR A 129 3.52 29.89 -26.10
N ALA A 130 4.57 29.09 -26.31
CA ALA A 130 5.34 29.08 -27.55
C ALA A 130 4.48 28.71 -28.78
N VAL A 131 3.58 27.73 -28.65
CA VAL A 131 2.63 27.35 -29.72
C VAL A 131 1.67 28.49 -30.03
N GLN A 132 1.13 29.17 -29.00
CA GLN A 132 0.23 30.30 -29.20
C GLN A 132 0.93 31.47 -29.90
N GLU A 133 2.17 31.77 -29.51
CA GLU A 133 2.98 32.80 -30.18
C GLU A 133 3.32 32.42 -31.62
N ALA A 134 3.73 31.18 -31.87
CA ALA A 134 3.99 30.69 -33.22
C ALA A 134 2.73 30.80 -34.11
N GLY A 135 1.56 30.43 -33.58
CA GLY A 135 0.28 30.59 -34.26
C GLY A 135 -0.03 32.05 -34.61
N ARG A 136 0.18 32.99 -33.67
CA ARG A 136 0.01 34.42 -33.94
C ARG A 136 0.97 34.94 -35.01
N ARG A 137 2.24 34.52 -34.97
CA ARG A 137 3.25 34.89 -35.98
C ARG A 137 2.89 34.34 -37.36
N ALA A 138 2.42 33.09 -37.44
CA ALA A 138 1.98 32.48 -38.69
C ALA A 138 0.81 33.25 -39.31
N VAL A 139 -0.24 33.54 -38.53
CA VAL A 139 -1.39 34.33 -39.01
C VAL A 139 -0.98 35.73 -39.46
N ALA A 140 -0.05 36.38 -38.73
CA ALA A 140 0.46 37.68 -39.13
C ALA A 140 1.27 37.63 -40.44
N ALA A 141 2.10 36.60 -40.60
CA ALA A 141 2.88 36.37 -41.82
C ALA A 141 1.98 36.07 -43.02
N GLU A 142 0.94 35.25 -42.86
CA GLU A 142 -0.05 34.97 -43.90
C GLU A 142 -0.77 36.24 -44.36
N LYS A 143 -1.21 37.08 -43.41
CA LYS A 143 -1.85 38.37 -43.74
C LYS A 143 -0.88 39.30 -44.47
N ALA A 144 0.36 39.41 -44.01
CA ALA A 144 1.37 40.24 -44.66
C ALA A 144 1.67 39.76 -46.09
N ALA A 145 1.75 38.44 -46.29
CA ALA A 145 1.95 37.84 -47.61
C ALA A 145 0.75 38.11 -48.55
N ALA A 146 -0.48 38.00 -48.06
CA ALA A 146 -1.69 38.32 -48.83
C ALA A 146 -1.71 39.80 -49.25
N THR A 147 -1.45 40.72 -48.32
CA THR A 147 -1.37 42.16 -48.62
C THR A 147 -0.24 42.48 -49.61
N ALA A 148 0.91 41.83 -49.49
CA ALA A 148 2.02 42.01 -50.43
C ALA A 148 1.64 41.53 -51.85
N ALA A 149 0.95 40.38 -51.97
CA ALA A 149 0.47 39.87 -53.24
C ALA A 149 -0.56 40.80 -53.90
N GLU A 150 -1.51 41.34 -53.14
CA GLU A 150 -2.47 42.34 -53.62
C GLU A 150 -1.77 43.62 -54.10
N ALA A 151 -0.82 44.13 -53.33
CA ALA A 151 -0.04 45.32 -53.69
C ALA A 151 0.79 45.10 -54.96
N GLU A 152 1.39 43.91 -55.12
CA GLU A 152 2.11 43.53 -56.33
C GLU A 152 1.18 43.46 -57.54
N HIS A 153 0.00 42.84 -57.40
CA HIS A 153 -0.98 42.78 -58.48
C HIS A 153 -1.41 44.19 -58.92
N ALA A 154 -1.77 45.05 -57.97
CA ALA A 154 -2.13 46.44 -58.26
C ALA A 154 -0.98 47.25 -58.89
N ALA A 155 0.28 46.93 -58.55
CA ALA A 155 1.44 47.57 -59.19
C ALA A 155 1.60 47.11 -60.64
N ARG A 156 1.41 45.82 -60.93
CA ARG A 156 1.43 45.28 -62.29
C ARG A 156 0.32 45.87 -63.16
N GLU A 157 -0.90 45.98 -62.64
CA GLU A 157 -2.01 46.62 -63.35
C GLU A 157 -1.71 48.08 -63.69
N ARG A 158 -1.21 48.87 -62.72
CA ARG A 158 -0.81 50.27 -62.95
C ARG A 158 0.29 50.39 -64.00
N ALA A 159 1.29 49.51 -63.97
CA ALA A 159 2.34 49.47 -64.99
C ALA A 159 1.76 49.16 -66.38
N HIS A 160 0.89 48.16 -66.48
CA HIS A 160 0.24 47.80 -67.74
C HIS A 160 -0.63 48.94 -68.30
N THR A 161 -1.43 49.60 -67.45
CA THR A 161 -2.22 50.77 -67.87
C THR A 161 -1.32 51.92 -68.34
N ALA A 162 -0.19 52.17 -67.67
CA ALA A 162 0.78 53.18 -68.09
C ALA A 162 1.41 52.83 -69.44
N GLU A 163 1.71 51.56 -69.70
CA GLU A 163 2.22 51.07 -70.98
C GLU A 163 1.20 51.27 -72.11
N LEU A 164 -0.07 50.91 -71.90
CA LEU A 164 -1.14 51.13 -72.87
C LEU A 164 -1.32 52.62 -73.21
N ASN A 165 -1.39 53.47 -72.18
CA ASN A 165 -1.49 54.92 -72.37
C ASN A 165 -0.29 55.50 -73.14
N ALA A 166 0.92 55.01 -72.86
CA ALA A 166 2.11 55.42 -73.59
C ALA A 166 2.11 54.94 -75.05
N ALA A 167 1.61 53.73 -75.32
CA ALA A 167 1.45 53.20 -76.66
C ALA A 167 0.43 54.02 -77.47
N ASP A 168 -0.71 54.34 -76.87
CA ASP A 168 -1.76 55.18 -77.48
C ASP A 168 -1.23 56.58 -77.79
N ALA A 169 -0.56 57.23 -76.84
CA ALA A 169 0.05 58.55 -77.06
C ALA A 169 1.07 58.54 -78.21
N ARG A 170 1.89 57.48 -78.33
CA ARG A 170 2.83 57.29 -79.43
C ARG A 170 2.12 57.07 -80.76
N ALA A 171 1.03 56.31 -80.79
CA ALA A 171 0.21 56.10 -81.97
C ALA A 171 -0.43 57.41 -82.45
N THR A 172 -1.04 58.17 -81.54
CA THR A 172 -1.60 59.51 -81.83
C THR A 172 -0.53 60.44 -82.38
N ALA A 173 0.65 60.51 -81.73
CA ALA A 173 1.75 61.35 -82.19
C ALA A 173 2.24 60.96 -83.60
N ARG A 174 2.28 59.65 -83.92
CA ARG A 174 2.64 59.15 -85.25
C ARG A 174 1.59 59.56 -86.28
N THR A 175 0.30 59.39 -85.98
CA THR A 175 -0.80 59.81 -86.87
C THR A 175 -0.79 61.32 -87.14
N LEU A 176 -0.62 62.13 -86.10
CA LEU A 176 -0.50 63.59 -86.25
C LEU A 176 0.70 63.98 -87.13
N ARG A 177 1.85 63.32 -86.95
CA ARG A 177 3.01 63.54 -87.81
C ARG A 177 2.73 63.17 -89.26
N THR A 178 2.11 62.02 -89.53
CA THR A 178 1.71 61.62 -90.89
C THR A 178 0.79 62.65 -91.56
N ILE A 179 -0.20 63.19 -90.83
CA ILE A 179 -1.12 64.23 -91.34
C ILE A 179 -0.38 65.53 -91.66
N LEU A 180 0.56 65.94 -90.79
CA LEU A 180 1.40 67.13 -91.02
C LEU A 180 2.32 66.94 -92.23
N ASP A 181 2.92 65.76 -92.38
CA ASP A 181 3.81 65.46 -93.51
C ASP A 181 3.03 65.42 -94.84
N SER A 182 1.79 64.90 -94.86
CA SER A 182 0.94 64.89 -96.06
C SER A 182 0.50 66.30 -96.48
N THR A 183 0.09 67.14 -95.51
CA THR A 183 -0.31 68.53 -95.79
C THR A 183 0.87 69.38 -96.28
N ARG A 184 2.07 69.15 -95.76
CA ARG A 184 3.29 69.81 -96.24
C ARG A 184 3.68 69.37 -97.65
N SER A 185 3.56 68.08 -97.94
CA SER A 185 3.87 67.53 -99.28
C SER A 185 2.91 68.05 -100.37
N ASP A 186 1.63 68.30 -100.03
CA ASP A 186 0.67 68.94 -100.95
C ASP A 186 0.96 70.43 -101.20
N GLN A 187 1.65 71.11 -100.27
CA GLN A 187 2.06 72.52 -100.43
C GLN A 187 3.32 72.69 -101.28
N ASP A 188 4.25 71.73 -101.26
CA ASP A 188 5.51 71.78 -102.01
C ASP A 188 5.38 71.21 -103.46
N GLY A 189 4.21 70.67 -103.82
CA GLY A 189 3.91 70.03 -105.13
C GLY A 189 3.07 70.86 -106.11
N ASN A 190 2.83 72.15 -105.83
CA ASN A 190 2.12 73.10 -106.69
C ASN A 190 2.98 74.35 -106.93
#